data_AF-A0A972I5S8-F1
#
_entry.id   AF-A0A972I5S8-F1
#
_cell.length_a   1.000
_cell.length_b   1.000
_cell.length_c   1.000
_cell.angle_alpha   90.00
_cell.angle_beta   90.00
_cell.angle_gamma   90.00
#
_symmetry.space_group_name_H-M   'P 1'
#
loop_
_entity.id
_entity.type
_entity.pdbx_description
1 polymer ?
#
loop_
_entity_poly.entity_id
_entity_poly.type
_entity_poly.pdbx_seq_one_letter_code
_entity_poly.pdbx_strand_id
1 'polypeptide(L)'
;MRKIKYLALFLILVLLLTGCSQSTANMDYDNFSNDRIITYKHRKGNELNDYAAVILFEYEMDNFTKYQVSYLSCTCRAASENYQHLLYVEINNNNNSPEEATIRNIKYQFWGDSPQNPVNGITYEDIEQEFLPYLQYKSKAEIDKLHTLKDIQDAGKVERKGQMIDFVDAYTGATVSVDNTLAVLHALFDYHVNKYYK
;
A
#
# COMPACT_ATOMS: atom_id res chain seq x y z
N MET A 1 6.48 64.82 -26.90
CA MET A 1 7.37 63.77 -26.33
C MET A 1 6.83 63.10 -25.06
N ARG A 2 6.20 63.83 -24.11
CA ARG A 2 5.70 63.25 -22.84
C ARG A 2 4.61 62.17 -23.02
N LYS A 3 3.67 62.38 -23.96
CA LYS A 3 2.59 61.43 -24.27
C LYS A 3 3.07 60.07 -24.84
N ILE A 4 4.17 60.08 -25.61
CA ILE A 4 4.77 58.86 -26.18
C ILE A 4 5.43 58.02 -25.08
N LYS A 5 6.02 58.66 -24.06
CA LYS A 5 6.61 57.96 -22.90
C LYS A 5 5.55 57.25 -22.05
N TYR A 6 4.38 57.86 -21.86
CA TYR A 6 3.27 57.22 -21.13
C TYR A 6 2.67 56.05 -21.91
N LEU A 7 2.56 56.17 -23.24
CA LEU A 7 2.09 55.08 -24.10
C LEU A 7 3.05 53.88 -24.05
N ALA A 8 4.36 54.12 -24.11
CA ALA A 8 5.37 53.07 -24.01
C ALA A 8 5.35 52.40 -22.63
N LEU A 9 5.22 53.17 -21.55
CA LEU A 9 5.13 52.64 -20.19
C LEU A 9 3.86 51.79 -20.00
N PHE A 10 2.73 52.23 -20.56
CA PHE A 10 1.48 51.50 -20.53
C PHE A 10 1.57 50.19 -21.33
N LEU A 11 2.19 50.22 -22.51
CA LEU A 11 2.38 49.02 -23.33
C LEU A 11 3.28 47.98 -22.65
N ILE A 12 4.35 48.43 -21.98
CA ILE A 12 5.24 47.56 -21.19
C ILE A 12 4.47 46.96 -20.00
N LEU A 13 3.63 47.74 -19.32
CA LEU A 13 2.80 47.25 -18.22
C LEU A 13 1.80 46.19 -18.69
N VAL A 14 1.17 46.39 -19.85
CA VAL A 14 0.24 45.41 -20.43
C VAL A 14 0.97 44.13 -20.83
N LEU A 15 2.17 44.22 -21.41
CA LEU A 15 2.98 43.05 -21.77
C LEU A 15 3.49 42.27 -20.54
N LEU A 16 3.74 42.94 -19.42
CA LEU A 16 4.08 42.28 -18.14
C LEU A 16 2.87 41.59 -17.49
N LEU A 17 1.65 42.07 -17.77
CA LEU A 17 0.40 41.50 -17.25
C LEU A 17 -0.14 40.35 -18.11
N THR A 18 0.31 40.21 -19.36
CA THR A 18 -0.01 39.06 -20.23
C THR A 18 0.94 37.89 -20.03
N GLY A 19 1.56 37.76 -18.86
CA GLY A 19 2.25 36.53 -18.48
C GLY A 19 1.29 35.37 -18.70
N CYS A 20 1.59 34.53 -19.70
CA CYS A 20 0.74 33.43 -20.11
C CYS A 20 0.35 32.64 -18.86
N SER A 21 -0.92 32.70 -18.45
CA SER A 21 -1.48 31.60 -17.68
C SER A 21 -1.57 30.43 -18.66
N GLN A 22 -0.44 29.75 -18.87
CA GLN A 22 -0.51 28.35 -19.21
C GLN A 22 -1.20 27.72 -18.01
N SER A 23 -2.54 27.65 -18.09
CA SER A 23 -3.27 26.63 -17.36
C SER A 23 -2.50 25.37 -17.62
N THR A 24 -1.94 24.77 -16.56
CA THR A 24 -1.35 23.44 -16.65
C THR A 24 -2.34 22.61 -17.43
N ALA A 25 -1.94 22.11 -18.61
CA ALA A 25 -2.75 21.13 -19.30
C ALA A 25 -3.13 20.10 -18.25
N ASN A 26 -4.43 19.89 -18.02
CA ASN A 26 -4.87 18.79 -17.18
C ASN A 26 -4.41 17.54 -17.92
N MET A 27 -3.22 17.06 -17.58
CA MET A 27 -2.68 15.82 -18.07
C MET A 27 -3.42 14.74 -17.30
N ASP A 28 -4.52 14.30 -17.88
CA ASP A 28 -5.19 13.10 -17.40
C ASP A 28 -4.39 11.90 -17.89
N TYR A 29 -3.95 11.09 -16.95
CA TYR A 29 -3.18 9.89 -17.22
C TYR A 29 -3.99 8.73 -16.66
N ASP A 30 -4.39 7.80 -17.51
CA ASP A 30 -5.18 6.62 -17.12
C ASP A 30 -4.53 5.84 -15.95
N ASN A 31 -3.20 5.92 -15.80
CA ASN A 31 -2.46 5.27 -14.73
C ASN A 31 -2.35 6.07 -13.42
N PHE A 32 -2.86 7.31 -13.36
CA PHE A 32 -2.88 8.18 -12.17
C PHE A 32 -4.30 8.64 -11.78
N SER A 33 -5.31 7.87 -12.17
CA SER A 33 -6.70 8.14 -11.80
C SER A 33 -6.96 7.88 -10.30
N ASN A 34 -7.90 8.66 -9.72
CA ASN A 34 -8.30 8.56 -8.32
C ASN A 34 -9.00 7.24 -7.97
N ASP A 35 -9.53 6.51 -8.96
CA ASP A 35 -10.13 5.18 -8.77
C ASP A 35 -9.11 4.13 -8.29
N ARG A 36 -7.82 4.38 -8.48
CA ARG A 36 -6.71 3.56 -7.98
C ARG A 36 -6.30 3.87 -6.54
N ILE A 37 -6.99 4.80 -5.88
CA ILE A 37 -6.77 5.11 -4.47
C ILE A 37 -7.76 4.30 -3.64
N ILE A 38 -7.25 3.35 -2.86
CA ILE A 38 -8.04 2.53 -1.93
C ILE A 38 -7.82 3.03 -0.50
N THR A 39 -8.89 3.09 0.29
CA THR A 39 -8.78 3.47 1.71
C THR A 39 -8.56 2.21 2.53
N TYR A 40 -7.57 2.23 3.42
CA TYR A 40 -7.35 1.18 4.41
C TYR A 40 -7.30 1.78 5.81
N LYS A 41 -7.64 0.96 6.80
CA LYS A 41 -7.58 1.34 8.21
C LYS A 41 -6.15 1.15 8.73
N HIS A 42 -5.35 2.21 8.73
CA HIS A 42 -4.01 2.17 9.30
C HIS A 42 -4.09 1.96 10.82
N ARG A 43 -3.43 0.90 11.30
CA ARG A 43 -3.38 0.48 12.69
C ARG A 43 -2.08 0.89 13.34
N LYS A 44 -2.14 1.46 14.55
CA LYS A 44 -0.98 1.75 15.40
C LYS A 44 -1.36 1.58 16.87
N GLY A 45 -1.09 0.40 17.42
CA GLY A 45 -1.60 0.05 18.76
C GLY A 45 -3.13 0.09 18.76
N ASN A 46 -3.72 0.98 19.56
CA ASN A 46 -5.17 1.16 19.63
C ASN A 46 -5.69 2.25 18.66
N GLU A 47 -4.81 2.94 17.94
CA GLU A 47 -5.20 3.96 16.97
C GLU A 47 -5.59 3.31 15.63
N LEU A 48 -6.73 3.74 15.09
CA LEU A 48 -7.25 3.29 13.81
C LEU A 48 -7.66 4.52 12.99
N ASN A 49 -6.94 4.79 11.91
CA ASN A 49 -7.16 5.98 11.08
C ASN A 49 -7.30 5.60 9.60
N ASP A 50 -8.06 6.38 8.85
CA ASP A 50 -8.16 6.22 7.40
C ASP A 50 -6.91 6.73 6.71
N TYR A 51 -6.27 5.84 5.95
CA TYR A 51 -5.10 6.15 5.13
C TYR A 51 -5.36 5.71 3.69
N ALA A 52 -4.70 6.40 2.76
CA ALA A 52 -4.73 6.05 1.35
C ALA A 52 -3.61 5.07 1.01
N ALA A 53 -3.96 3.98 0.33
CA ALA A 53 -3.04 3.17 -0.44
C ALA A 53 -3.31 3.42 -1.94
N VAL A 54 -2.25 3.39 -2.76
CA VAL A 54 -2.33 3.70 -4.18
C VAL A 54 -1.93 2.49 -5.00
N ILE A 55 -2.81 2.03 -5.88
CA ILE A 55 -2.52 0.98 -6.86
C ILE A 55 -1.72 1.62 -8.00
N LEU A 56 -0.39 1.51 -7.94
CA LEU A 56 0.53 2.05 -8.93
C LEU A 56 0.50 1.29 -10.25
N PHE A 57 0.21 0.00 -10.19
CA PHE A 57 0.10 -0.87 -11.35
C PHE A 57 -1.03 -1.86 -11.15
N GLU A 58 -1.81 -2.05 -12.20
CA GLU A 58 -2.87 -3.05 -12.30
C GLU A 58 -2.81 -3.66 -13.69
N TYR A 59 -2.83 -4.98 -13.77
CA TYR A 59 -2.87 -5.69 -15.05
C TYR A 59 -3.68 -6.97 -14.93
N GLU A 60 -4.82 -6.99 -15.60
CA GLU A 60 -5.71 -8.14 -15.68
C GLU A 60 -5.17 -9.17 -16.67
N MET A 61 -5.26 -10.44 -16.29
CA MET A 61 -5.07 -11.59 -17.17
C MET A 61 -6.23 -12.57 -16.95
N ASP A 62 -6.40 -13.53 -17.86
CA ASP A 62 -7.53 -14.47 -17.86
C ASP A 62 -7.76 -15.18 -16.50
N ASN A 63 -6.68 -15.54 -15.79
CA ASN A 63 -6.77 -16.31 -14.55
C ASN A 63 -6.41 -15.52 -13.28
N PHE A 64 -5.79 -14.34 -13.40
CA PHE A 64 -5.45 -13.51 -12.24
C PHE A 64 -5.16 -12.07 -12.64
N THR A 65 -5.29 -11.16 -11.68
CA THR A 65 -4.90 -9.75 -11.82
C THR A 65 -3.67 -9.45 -10.97
N LYS A 66 -2.71 -8.72 -11.54
CA LYS A 66 -1.50 -8.22 -10.88
C LYS A 66 -1.71 -6.84 -10.31
N TYR A 67 -1.17 -6.61 -9.12
CA TYR A 67 -1.19 -5.32 -8.45
C TYR A 67 0.20 -4.94 -7.92
N GLN A 68 0.55 -3.66 -8.04
CA GLN A 68 1.58 -3.04 -7.20
C GLN A 68 0.91 -1.95 -6.38
N VAL A 69 0.91 -2.10 -5.05
CA VAL A 69 0.21 -1.22 -4.12
C VAL A 69 1.22 -0.51 -3.23
N SER A 70 1.20 0.83 -3.26
CA SER A 70 1.99 1.69 -2.39
C SER A 70 1.18 2.10 -1.17
N TYR A 71 1.72 1.94 0.03
CA TYR A 71 1.02 2.32 1.27
C TYR A 71 1.99 2.59 2.42
N LEU A 72 1.52 3.23 3.48
CA LEU A 72 2.33 3.51 4.66
C LEU A 72 2.32 2.33 5.64
N SER A 73 3.50 1.80 5.95
CA SER A 73 3.67 0.65 6.85
C SER A 73 3.45 0.97 8.32
N CYS A 74 4.24 1.90 8.85
CA CYS A 74 4.29 2.23 10.26
C CYS A 74 4.71 3.70 10.37
N THR A 75 4.08 4.42 11.30
CA THR A 75 4.44 5.78 11.71
C THR A 75 5.06 5.80 13.11
N CYS A 76 5.67 4.69 13.49
CA CYS A 76 6.15 4.41 14.84
C CYS A 76 7.65 4.70 15.00
N ARG A 77 8.37 4.95 13.89
CA ARG A 77 9.77 5.40 13.87
C ARG A 77 9.85 6.83 13.33
N ALA A 78 11.04 7.41 13.45
CA ALA A 78 11.33 8.70 12.85
C ALA A 78 11.10 8.66 11.34
N ALA A 79 10.69 9.79 10.75
CA ALA A 79 10.45 9.88 9.32
C ALA A 79 11.70 9.59 8.46
N SER A 80 12.91 9.66 9.03
CA SER A 80 14.16 9.25 8.37
C SER A 80 14.27 7.75 8.12
N GLU A 81 13.54 6.95 8.90
CA GLU A 81 13.61 5.48 8.86
C GLU A 81 12.45 4.86 8.08
N ASN A 82 11.36 5.61 7.87
CA ASN A 82 10.11 5.07 7.35
C ASN A 82 9.74 5.70 6.01
N TYR A 83 9.50 4.82 5.04
CA TYR A 83 9.00 5.10 3.70
C TYR A 83 7.64 4.41 3.50
N GLN A 84 7.10 4.49 2.28
CA GLN A 84 5.98 3.63 1.90
C GLN A 84 6.48 2.23 1.55
N HIS A 85 5.67 1.20 1.81
CA HIS A 85 5.83 -0.10 1.18
C HIS A 85 5.44 -0.06 -0.28
N LEU A 86 6.06 -0.92 -1.09
CA LEU A 86 5.52 -1.36 -2.37
C LEU A 86 5.26 -2.85 -2.31
N LEU A 87 3.98 -3.22 -2.23
CA LEU A 87 3.52 -4.60 -2.16
C LEU A 87 3.05 -5.06 -3.53
N TYR A 88 3.63 -6.16 -4.00
CA TYR A 88 3.16 -6.88 -5.18
C TYR A 88 2.19 -7.97 -4.76
N VAL A 89 1.03 -8.03 -5.40
CA VAL A 89 0.02 -9.07 -5.15
C VAL A 89 -0.54 -9.56 -6.48
N GLU A 90 -0.68 -10.87 -6.62
CA GLU A 90 -1.51 -11.50 -7.65
C GLU A 90 -2.76 -12.07 -6.97
N ILE A 91 -3.94 -11.75 -7.49
CA ILE A 91 -5.22 -12.30 -7.01
C ILE A 91 -5.87 -13.08 -8.15
N ASN A 92 -6.28 -14.32 -7.89
CA ASN A 92 -6.95 -15.16 -8.89
C ASN A 92 -8.33 -14.58 -9.27
N ASN A 93 -8.64 -14.60 -10.57
CA ASN A 93 -9.90 -14.11 -11.15
C ASN A 93 -10.91 -15.24 -11.43
N ASN A 94 -10.47 -16.50 -11.30
CA ASN A 94 -11.21 -17.68 -11.75
C ASN A 94 -11.89 -18.46 -10.60
N ASN A 95 -12.01 -17.85 -9.43
CA ASN A 95 -12.78 -18.43 -8.34
C ASN A 95 -14.29 -18.27 -8.62
N ASN A 96 -15.13 -19.11 -7.99
CA ASN A 96 -16.56 -19.13 -8.32
C ASN A 96 -17.34 -17.99 -7.65
N SER A 97 -16.75 -17.36 -6.63
CA SER A 97 -17.37 -16.28 -5.86
C SER A 97 -16.34 -15.24 -5.40
N PRO A 98 -16.77 -13.99 -5.13
CA PRO A 98 -15.93 -12.94 -4.53
C PRO A 98 -15.17 -13.41 -3.29
N GLU A 99 -15.82 -14.18 -2.43
CA GLU A 99 -15.29 -14.66 -1.15
C GLU A 99 -14.17 -15.69 -1.34
N GLU A 100 -14.19 -16.42 -2.46
CA GLU A 100 -13.19 -17.41 -2.82
C GLU A 100 -11.96 -16.81 -3.52
N ALA A 101 -11.96 -15.53 -3.91
CA ALA A 101 -10.81 -14.91 -4.55
C ALA A 101 -9.55 -15.09 -3.68
N THR A 102 -8.50 -15.70 -4.21
CA THR A 102 -7.30 -16.07 -3.42
C THR A 102 -6.05 -15.30 -3.83
N ILE A 103 -5.14 -15.07 -2.87
CA ILE A 103 -3.78 -14.59 -3.13
C ILE A 103 -3.00 -15.69 -3.87
N ARG A 104 -2.64 -15.45 -5.13
CA ARG A 104 -1.80 -16.36 -5.92
C ARG A 104 -0.32 -16.19 -5.58
N ASN A 105 0.11 -14.95 -5.43
CA ASN A 105 1.49 -14.56 -5.16
C ASN A 105 1.51 -13.24 -4.38
N ILE A 106 2.46 -13.09 -3.48
CA ILE A 106 2.61 -11.88 -2.68
C ILE A 106 4.09 -11.67 -2.35
N LYS A 107 4.59 -10.45 -2.51
CA LYS A 107 5.97 -10.07 -2.12
C LYS A 107 6.08 -8.57 -1.91
N TYR A 108 7.01 -8.15 -1.06
CA TYR A 108 7.44 -6.75 -1.09
C TYR A 108 8.40 -6.55 -2.25
N GLN A 109 8.13 -5.56 -3.09
CA GLN A 109 9.11 -5.06 -4.06
C GLN A 109 9.92 -3.91 -3.48
N PHE A 110 9.38 -3.25 -2.45
CA PHE A 110 10.12 -2.30 -1.65
C PHE A 110 9.64 -2.37 -0.20
N TRP A 111 10.58 -2.62 0.71
CA TRP A 111 10.37 -2.57 2.14
C TRP A 111 10.61 -1.15 2.64
N GLY A 112 9.55 -0.50 3.13
CA GLY A 112 9.56 0.89 3.58
C GLY A 112 9.59 1.05 5.10
N ASP A 113 9.94 0.00 5.84
CA ASP A 113 10.18 0.09 7.29
C ASP A 113 11.68 -0.14 7.57
N SER A 114 12.07 -0.03 8.83
CA SER A 114 13.38 -0.43 9.31
C SER A 114 13.76 -1.84 8.83
N PRO A 115 14.98 -2.07 8.29
CA PRO A 115 15.41 -3.39 7.82
C PRO A 115 15.45 -4.45 8.94
N GLN A 116 15.70 -4.00 10.16
CA GLN A 116 15.66 -4.81 11.36
C GLN A 116 14.95 -4.04 12.47
N ASN A 117 14.00 -4.71 13.11
CA ASN A 117 13.32 -4.19 14.27
C ASN A 117 14.29 -4.12 15.47
N PRO A 118 14.52 -2.93 16.07
CA PRO A 118 15.50 -2.78 17.14
C PRO A 118 15.05 -3.34 18.50
N VAL A 119 13.79 -3.75 18.65
CA VAL A 119 13.25 -4.28 19.93
C VAL A 119 13.42 -5.80 19.99
N ASN A 120 12.99 -6.51 18.95
CA ASN A 120 12.95 -7.97 18.92
C ASN A 120 13.97 -8.59 17.93
N GLY A 121 14.60 -7.78 17.08
CA GLY A 121 15.59 -8.21 16.11
C GLY A 121 15.02 -8.86 14.84
N ILE A 122 13.69 -8.90 14.66
CA ILE A 122 13.06 -9.39 13.43
C ILE A 122 13.55 -8.58 12.25
N THR A 123 13.91 -9.26 11.18
CA THR A 123 14.32 -8.61 9.94
C THR A 123 13.21 -8.60 8.91
N TYR A 124 13.37 -7.74 7.90
CA TYR A 124 12.57 -7.80 6.69
C TYR A 124 12.53 -9.22 6.09
N GLU A 125 13.68 -9.91 6.06
CA GLU A 125 13.79 -11.25 5.49
C GLU A 125 12.92 -12.26 6.24
N ASP A 126 12.81 -12.17 7.58
CA ASP A 126 11.91 -13.02 8.35
C ASP A 126 10.45 -12.84 7.90
N ILE A 127 10.03 -11.58 7.69
CA ILE A 127 8.68 -11.24 7.23
C ILE A 127 8.44 -11.80 5.81
N GLU A 128 9.41 -11.64 4.92
CA GLU A 128 9.32 -12.15 3.54
C GLU A 128 9.29 -13.68 3.49
N GLN A 129 10.00 -14.38 4.39
CA GLN A 129 10.14 -15.83 4.38
C GLN A 129 9.08 -16.57 5.20
N GLU A 130 8.38 -15.90 6.10
CA GLU A 130 7.43 -16.55 7.01
C GLU A 130 6.03 -15.95 6.90
N PHE A 131 5.89 -14.63 7.04
CA PHE A 131 4.58 -13.98 7.04
C PHE A 131 3.95 -13.93 5.65
N LEU A 132 4.69 -13.54 4.61
CA LEU A 132 4.13 -13.50 3.26
C LEU A 132 3.73 -14.89 2.72
N PRO A 133 4.53 -15.96 2.93
CA PRO A 133 4.12 -17.31 2.56
C PRO A 133 2.90 -17.80 3.33
N TYR A 134 2.72 -17.40 4.59
CA TYR A 134 1.50 -17.70 5.34
C TYR A 134 0.24 -17.09 4.69
N LEU A 135 0.35 -15.88 4.14
CA LEU A 135 -0.76 -15.21 3.45
C LEU A 135 -1.04 -15.80 2.06
N GLN A 136 -0.01 -16.36 1.40
CA GLN A 136 -0.17 -16.92 0.08
C GLN A 136 -1.22 -18.05 0.09
N TYR A 137 -2.08 -18.04 -0.93
CA TYR A 137 -3.23 -18.94 -1.10
C TYR A 137 -4.43 -18.72 -0.18
N LYS A 138 -4.36 -17.79 0.78
CA LYS A 138 -5.56 -17.41 1.54
C LYS A 138 -6.59 -16.72 0.63
N SER A 139 -7.83 -17.09 0.82
CA SER A 139 -9.01 -16.47 0.20
C SER A 139 -9.36 -15.13 0.85
N LYS A 140 -10.18 -14.32 0.16
CA LYS A 140 -10.78 -13.12 0.73
C LYS A 140 -11.48 -13.45 2.05
N ALA A 141 -12.29 -14.50 2.10
CA ALA A 141 -13.01 -14.89 3.32
C ALA A 141 -12.09 -15.28 4.49
N GLU A 142 -10.88 -15.78 4.22
CA GLU A 142 -9.87 -16.03 5.25
C GLU A 142 -9.17 -14.74 5.67
N ILE A 143 -8.78 -13.90 4.70
CA ILE A 143 -8.13 -12.62 4.95
C ILE A 143 -9.05 -11.69 5.74
N ASP A 144 -10.35 -11.64 5.43
CA ASP A 144 -11.36 -10.84 6.15
C ASP A 144 -11.48 -11.22 7.65
N LYS A 145 -11.05 -12.42 8.05
CA LYS A 145 -11.01 -12.85 9.45
C LYS A 145 -9.72 -12.45 10.18
N LEU A 146 -8.70 -11.99 9.46
CA LEU A 146 -7.40 -11.61 9.99
C LEU A 146 -7.30 -10.08 10.04
N HIS A 147 -7.60 -9.48 11.19
CA HIS A 147 -7.52 -8.02 11.36
C HIS A 147 -6.20 -7.58 11.98
N THR A 148 -5.56 -8.46 12.74
CA THR A 148 -4.32 -8.21 13.47
C THR A 148 -3.47 -9.48 13.50
N LEU A 149 -2.19 -9.32 13.83
CA LEU A 149 -1.27 -10.42 14.11
C LEU A 149 -1.85 -11.45 15.10
N LYS A 150 -2.68 -11.03 16.06
CA LYS A 150 -3.27 -11.91 17.07
C LYS A 150 -4.33 -12.87 16.51
N ASP A 151 -4.89 -12.56 15.35
CA ASP A 151 -5.88 -13.40 14.68
C ASP A 151 -5.21 -14.57 13.93
N ILE A 152 -3.88 -14.53 13.76
CA ILE A 152 -3.06 -15.58 13.15
C ILE A 152 -2.78 -16.67 14.20
N GLN A 153 -3.70 -17.64 14.30
CA GLN A 153 -3.60 -18.73 15.29
C GLN A 153 -3.06 -20.04 14.72
N ASP A 154 -3.02 -20.17 13.40
CA ASP A 154 -2.70 -21.40 12.66
C ASP A 154 -1.32 -21.38 11.98
N ALA A 155 -0.53 -20.30 12.15
CA ALA A 155 0.82 -20.19 11.56
C ALA A 155 1.90 -21.04 12.26
N GLY A 156 1.56 -21.73 13.36
CA GLY A 156 2.49 -22.62 14.07
C GLY A 156 3.61 -21.87 14.79
N LYS A 157 4.83 -22.40 14.70
CA LYS A 157 6.03 -21.90 15.40
C LYS A 157 7.15 -21.59 14.41
N VAL A 158 7.96 -20.60 14.74
CA VAL A 158 9.16 -20.20 14.00
C VAL A 158 10.39 -20.31 14.88
N GLU A 159 11.55 -20.58 14.27
CA GLU A 159 12.81 -20.66 15.00
C GLU A 159 13.40 -19.26 15.20
N ARG A 160 13.80 -18.94 16.43
CA ARG A 160 14.55 -17.74 16.77
C ARG A 160 15.69 -18.12 17.71
N LYS A 161 16.93 -17.84 17.32
CA LYS A 161 18.14 -18.10 18.14
C LYS A 161 18.18 -19.54 18.72
N GLY A 162 17.77 -20.54 17.93
CA GLY A 162 17.74 -21.95 18.35
C GLY A 162 16.54 -22.37 19.19
N GLN A 163 15.52 -21.52 19.34
CA GLN A 163 14.29 -21.81 20.09
C GLN A 163 13.06 -21.71 19.18
N MET A 164 12.14 -22.66 19.30
CA MET A 164 10.83 -22.60 18.62
C MET A 164 9.88 -21.70 19.41
N ILE A 165 9.48 -20.58 18.82
CA ILE A 165 8.59 -19.58 19.40
C ILE A 165 7.28 -19.55 18.60
N ASP A 166 6.15 -19.37 19.26
CA ASP A 166 4.86 -19.24 18.57
C ASP A 166 4.90 -18.04 17.62
N PHE A 167 4.33 -18.17 16.42
CA PHE A 167 4.45 -17.16 15.36
C PHE A 167 4.05 -15.75 15.85
N VAL A 168 2.92 -15.64 16.55
CA VAL A 168 2.42 -14.37 17.12
C VAL A 168 3.43 -13.76 18.08
N ASP A 169 4.00 -14.57 18.97
CA ASP A 169 4.97 -14.12 19.96
C ASP A 169 6.28 -13.69 19.29
N ALA A 170 6.74 -14.47 18.31
CA ALA A 170 7.94 -14.16 17.54
C ALA A 170 7.84 -12.81 16.82
N TYR A 171 6.62 -12.39 16.44
CA TYR A 171 6.33 -11.12 15.76
C TYR A 171 5.96 -9.96 16.70
N THR A 172 5.98 -10.19 18.01
CA THR A 172 5.70 -9.14 19.01
C THR A 172 6.74 -8.04 18.91
N GLY A 173 6.34 -6.87 18.41
CA GLY A 173 7.22 -5.73 18.11
C GLY A 173 7.23 -5.29 16.65
N ALA A 174 6.82 -6.17 15.72
CA ALA A 174 6.62 -5.88 14.29
C ALA A 174 5.11 -5.83 13.90
N THR A 175 4.24 -5.71 14.90
CA THR A 175 2.78 -5.81 14.74
C THR A 175 2.20 -4.77 13.80
N VAL A 176 2.72 -3.53 13.80
CA VAL A 176 2.17 -2.46 12.96
C VAL A 176 2.33 -2.76 11.47
N SER A 177 3.51 -3.23 11.06
CA SER A 177 3.77 -3.55 9.65
C SER A 177 2.91 -4.75 9.21
N VAL A 178 2.80 -5.79 10.04
CA VAL A 178 1.94 -6.96 9.79
C VAL A 178 0.47 -6.55 9.67
N ASP A 179 -0.05 -5.83 10.66
CA ASP A 179 -1.45 -5.42 10.73
C ASP A 179 -1.85 -4.52 9.56
N ASN A 180 -0.96 -3.62 9.13
CA ASN A 180 -1.21 -2.74 8.00
C ASN A 180 -1.15 -3.47 6.66
N THR A 181 -0.34 -4.52 6.53
CA THR A 181 -0.38 -5.40 5.35
C THR A 181 -1.72 -6.14 5.26
N LEU A 182 -2.25 -6.65 6.38
CA LEU A 182 -3.58 -7.25 6.42
C LEU A 182 -4.67 -6.22 6.02
N ALA A 183 -4.61 -5.01 6.58
CA ALA A 183 -5.57 -3.96 6.28
C ALA A 183 -5.56 -3.52 4.80
N VAL A 184 -4.37 -3.46 4.18
CA VAL A 184 -4.24 -3.17 2.75
C VAL A 184 -4.74 -4.32 1.89
N LEU A 185 -4.53 -5.57 2.31
CA LEU A 185 -5.11 -6.72 1.62
C LEU A 185 -6.64 -6.71 1.69
N HIS A 186 -7.27 -6.34 2.82
CA HIS A 186 -8.73 -6.13 2.88
C HIS A 186 -9.18 -5.14 1.82
N ALA A 187 -8.58 -3.95 1.79
CA ALA A 187 -8.94 -2.91 0.85
C ALA A 187 -8.69 -3.33 -0.61
N LEU A 188 -7.61 -4.07 -0.87
CA LEU A 188 -7.28 -4.55 -2.21
C LEU A 188 -8.26 -5.64 -2.67
N PHE A 189 -8.65 -6.56 -1.79
CA PHE A 189 -9.67 -7.55 -2.10
C PHE A 189 -11.01 -6.91 -2.38
N ASP A 190 -11.44 -5.94 -1.56
CA ASP A 190 -12.69 -5.21 -1.79
C ASP A 190 -12.66 -4.48 -3.13
N TYR A 191 -11.55 -3.82 -3.46
CA TYR A 191 -11.36 -3.21 -4.78
C TYR A 191 -11.46 -4.25 -5.91
N HIS A 192 -10.73 -5.36 -5.78
CA HIS A 192 -10.66 -6.42 -6.77
C HIS A 192 -12.05 -7.02 -7.04
N VAL A 193 -12.77 -7.44 -6.00
CA VAL A 193 -14.07 -8.12 -6.18
C VAL A 193 -15.13 -7.19 -6.75
N ASN A 194 -15.14 -5.92 -6.31
CA ASN A 194 -16.05 -4.91 -6.86
C ASN A 194 -15.80 -4.65 -8.34
N LYS A 195 -14.58 -4.87 -8.83
CA LYS A 195 -14.22 -4.67 -10.23
C LYS A 195 -14.49 -5.89 -11.09
N TYR A 196 -14.11 -7.08 -10.62
CA TYR A 196 -14.03 -8.30 -11.44
C TYR A 196 -15.16 -9.31 -11.23
N TYR A 197 -15.92 -9.25 -10.14
CA TYR A 197 -16.96 -10.23 -9.81
C TYR A 197 -18.39 -9.66 -9.90
N LYS A 198 -18.66 -8.86 -10.93
CA LYS A 198 -19.97 -8.23 -11.17
C LYS A 198 -20.99 -9.15 -11.84
#